data_AF-A0A1F7SIB3-F1
#
_entry.id   AF-A0A1F7SIB3-F1
#
_cell.length_a   1.000
_cell.length_b   1.000
_cell.length_c   1.000
_cell.angle_alpha   90.00
_cell.angle_beta   90.00
_cell.angle_gamma   90.00
#
_symmetry.space_group_name_H-M   'P 1'
#
loop_
_entity.id
_entity.type
_entity.pdbx_description
1 polymer ?
#
loop_
_entity_poly.entity_id
_entity_poly.type
_entity_poly.pdbx_seq_one_letter_code
_entity_poly.pdbx_strand_id
1 'polypeptide(L)'
;MEKINKCLKCGKKFGEGELKYKINMVIASDFDGVLGESEEEMEIDELMEEIENKEPEELEDEVYKEVNFLLCKPCRDIFLKKITDLQIKQIIEDEDLTWQ
;
A
#
# COMPACT_ATOMS: atom_id res chain seq x y z
N MET A 1 20.99 1.47 -7.76
CA MET A 1 19.66 2.09 -7.70
C MET A 1 19.71 3.45 -8.39
N GLU A 2 19.03 3.61 -9.52
CA GLU A 2 18.94 4.92 -10.19
C GLU A 2 18.19 5.92 -9.29
N LYS A 3 18.75 7.11 -9.08
CA LYS A 3 18.04 8.19 -8.40
C LYS A 3 16.93 8.68 -9.32
N ILE A 4 15.68 8.30 -9.02
CA ILE A 4 14.51 8.89 -9.67
C ILE A 4 14.53 10.39 -9.37
N ASN A 5 14.79 11.18 -10.40
CA ASN A 5 14.88 12.64 -10.30
C ASN A 5 13.86 13.34 -11.21
N LYS A 6 12.73 12.69 -11.45
CA LYS A 6 11.61 13.22 -12.22
C LYS A 6 10.29 12.94 -11.51
N CYS A 7 9.33 13.83 -11.69
CA CYS A 7 7.96 13.63 -11.27
C CYS A 7 7.39 12.42 -12.02
N LEU A 8 6.91 11.41 -11.29
CA LEU A 8 6.35 10.19 -11.90
C LEU A 8 5.02 10.44 -12.62
N LYS A 9 4.32 11.53 -12.31
CA LYS A 9 3.04 11.86 -12.95
C LYS A 9 3.19 12.68 -14.24
N CYS A 10 3.97 13.78 -14.20
CA CYS A 10 4.09 14.70 -15.34
C CYS A 10 5.46 14.67 -16.03
N GLY A 11 6.43 13.90 -15.52
CA GLY A 11 7.77 13.80 -16.09
C GLY A 11 8.70 14.99 -15.79
N LYS A 12 8.26 16.04 -15.08
CA LYS A 12 9.10 17.18 -14.70
C LYS A 12 10.39 16.69 -14.02
N LYS A 13 11.57 16.99 -14.58
CA LYS A 13 12.86 16.75 -13.92
C LYS A 13 13.04 17.73 -12.76
N PHE A 14 13.59 17.26 -11.65
CA PHE A 14 13.90 18.11 -10.50
C PHE A 14 15.34 18.62 -10.61
N GLY A 15 15.52 19.93 -10.52
CA GLY A 15 16.84 20.54 -10.35
C GLY A 15 17.40 20.31 -8.95
N GLU A 16 18.69 20.59 -8.77
CA GLU A 16 19.28 20.64 -7.43
C GLU A 16 18.60 21.72 -6.59
N GLY A 17 18.26 21.39 -5.34
CA GLY A 17 17.54 22.29 -4.44
C GLY A 17 16.05 22.47 -4.74
N GLU A 18 15.51 21.90 -5.84
CA GLU A 18 14.07 21.96 -6.09
C GLU A 18 13.27 21.10 -5.10
N LEU A 19 12.12 21.61 -4.69
CA LEU A 19 11.17 20.87 -3.85
C LEU A 19 10.58 19.68 -4.60
N LYS A 20 10.65 18.51 -3.96
CA LYS A 20 10.05 17.25 -4.39
C LYS A 20 9.33 16.60 -3.22
N TYR A 21 8.27 15.87 -3.52
CA TYR A 21 7.41 15.26 -2.52
C TYR A 21 7.43 13.74 -2.70
N LYS A 22 7.87 13.02 -1.68
CA LYS A 22 7.76 11.57 -1.60
C LYS A 22 6.40 11.22 -0.99
N ILE A 23 5.65 10.35 -1.64
CA ILE A 23 4.42 9.78 -1.11
C ILE A 23 4.68 8.29 -0.95
N ASN A 24 4.55 7.78 0.28
CA ASN A 24 4.55 6.35 0.55
C ASN A 24 3.11 5.98 0.90
N MET A 25 2.54 5.01 0.20
CA MET A 25 1.22 4.49 0.44
C MET A 25 1.36 3.03 0.82
N VAL A 26 0.82 2.66 1.97
CA VAL A 26 0.73 1.28 2.43
C VAL A 26 -0.74 0.89 2.35
N ILE A 27 -1.01 -0.24 1.68
CA ILE A 27 -2.33 -0.85 1.61
C ILE A 27 -2.17 -2.21 2.28
N ALA A 28 -2.88 -2.46 3.36
CA ALA A 28 -2.84 -3.72 4.06
C ALA A 28 -4.28 -4.21 4.30
N SER A 29 -4.46 -5.52 4.27
CA SER A 29 -5.72 -6.14 4.69
C SER A 29 -5.94 -5.88 6.18
N ASP A 30 -7.12 -5.38 6.52
CA ASP A 30 -7.56 -5.19 7.91
C ASP A 30 -8.39 -6.41 8.31
N PHE A 31 -7.76 -7.37 8.98
CA PHE A 31 -8.44 -8.57 9.46
C PHE A 31 -9.18 -8.25 10.77
N ASP A 32 -10.50 -8.40 10.76
CA ASP A 32 -11.38 -8.09 11.89
C ASP A 32 -11.38 -9.16 13.00
N GLY A 33 -10.59 -10.23 12.84
CA GLY A 33 -10.43 -11.29 13.81
C GLY A 33 -11.51 -12.37 13.75
N VAL A 34 -12.44 -12.31 12.78
CA VAL A 34 -13.54 -13.27 12.65
C VAL A 34 -13.31 -14.17 11.45
N LEU A 35 -13.17 -15.47 11.71
CA LEU A 35 -13.31 -16.50 10.69
C LEU A 35 -14.80 -16.85 10.60
N GLY A 36 -15.38 -16.80 9.40
CA GLY A 36 -16.75 -17.27 9.19
C GLY A 36 -16.87 -18.74 9.56
N GLU A 37 -17.97 -19.12 10.22
CA GLU A 37 -18.33 -20.53 10.34
C GLU A 37 -18.60 -21.04 8.92
N SER A 38 -17.68 -21.81 8.34
CA SER A 38 -17.94 -22.44 7.06
C SER A 38 -19.02 -23.50 7.28
N GLU A 39 -20.13 -23.40 6.55
CA GLU A 39 -21.19 -24.42 6.54
C GLU A 39 -20.75 -25.70 5.79
N GLU A 40 -19.51 -25.73 5.31
CA GLU A 40 -18.85 -26.87 4.71
C GLU A 40 -17.49 -27.05 5.40
N GLU A 41 -17.24 -28.26 5.92
CA GLU A 41 -15.90 -28.72 6.27
C GLU A 41 -15.06 -28.72 4.98
N MET A 42 -14.57 -27.55 4.55
CA MET A 42 -13.43 -27.52 3.64
C MET A 42 -12.30 -28.20 4.40
N GLU A 43 -11.95 -29.41 3.97
CA GLU A 43 -10.81 -30.12 4.50
C GLU A 43 -9.61 -29.18 4.36
N ILE A 44 -8.87 -28.98 5.45
CA ILE A 44 -7.69 -28.10 5.50
C ILE A 44 -6.75 -28.36 4.31
N ASP A 45 -6.76 -29.59 3.80
CA ASP A 45 -6.02 -30.04 2.64
C ASP A 45 -6.43 -29.35 1.33
N GLU A 46 -7.72 -29.08 1.08
CA GLU A 46 -8.19 -28.35 -0.12
C GLU A 46 -7.77 -26.87 -0.05
N LEU A 47 -7.85 -26.26 1.14
CA LEU A 47 -7.42 -24.88 1.37
C LEU A 47 -5.90 -24.72 1.22
N MET A 48 -5.14 -25.74 1.65
CA MET A 48 -3.68 -25.80 1.47
C MET A 48 -3.32 -25.97 0.00
N GLU A 49 -4.04 -26.80 -0.76
CA GLU A 49 -3.84 -26.94 -2.22
C GLU A 49 -4.14 -25.62 -2.96
N GLU A 50 -5.16 -24.87 -2.58
CA GLU A 50 -5.45 -23.56 -3.18
C GLU A 50 -4.35 -22.52 -2.90
N ILE A 51 -3.79 -22.52 -1.68
CA ILE A 51 -2.68 -21.64 -1.30
C ILE A 51 -1.38 -22.05 -2.00
N GLU A 52 -1.10 -23.35 -2.12
CA GLU A 52 0.09 -23.88 -2.81
C GLU A 52 0.07 -23.62 -4.32
N ASN A 53 -1.12 -23.47 -4.92
CA ASN A 53 -1.30 -23.17 -6.34
C ASN A 53 -1.28 -21.67 -6.68
N LYS A 54 -1.26 -20.78 -5.68
CA LYS A 54 -1.09 -19.34 -5.88
C LYS A 54 0.39 -18.97 -5.84
N GLU A 55 0.84 -18.13 -6.77
CA GLU A 55 2.20 -17.59 -6.71
C GLU A 55 2.32 -16.70 -5.46
N PRO A 56 3.39 -16.83 -4.65
CA PRO A 56 3.56 -16.06 -3.41
C PRO A 56 3.42 -14.54 -3.58
N GLU A 57 3.83 -14.00 -4.74
CA GLU A 57 3.67 -12.57 -5.07
C GLU A 57 2.19 -12.15 -5.19
N GLU A 58 1.30 -13.06 -5.58
CA GLU A 58 -0.15 -12.79 -5.71
C GLU A 58 -0.84 -12.78 -4.34
N LEU A 59 -0.41 -13.64 -3.42
CA LEU A 59 -0.88 -13.66 -2.02
C LEU A 59 -0.38 -12.44 -1.24
N GLU A 60 0.87 -12.03 -1.45
CA GLU A 60 1.42 -10.83 -0.82
C GLU A 60 0.68 -9.56 -1.27
N ASP A 61 0.36 -9.41 -2.56
CA ASP A 61 -0.35 -8.25 -3.10
C ASP A 61 -1.79 -8.10 -2.56
N GLU A 62 -2.44 -9.20 -2.17
CA GLU A 62 -3.77 -9.22 -1.55
C GLU A 62 -3.74 -8.82 -0.07
N VAL A 63 -2.61 -9.01 0.61
CA VAL A 63 -2.46 -8.78 2.06
C VAL A 63 -1.72 -7.49 2.38
N TYR A 64 -0.68 -7.15 1.62
CA TYR A 64 0.18 -6.00 1.86
C TYR A 64 0.82 -5.47 0.58
N LYS A 65 0.67 -4.17 0.33
CA LYS A 65 1.25 -3.50 -0.83
C LYS A 65 1.81 -2.13 -0.45
N GLU A 66 3.08 -1.91 -0.78
CA GLU A 66 3.72 -0.60 -0.65
C GLU A 66 3.91 0.06 -2.01
N VAL A 67 3.41 1.29 -2.17
CA VAL A 67 3.57 2.07 -3.39
C VAL A 67 4.23 3.41 -3.08
N ASN A 68 5.33 3.69 -3.79
CA ASN A 68 6.15 4.88 -3.61
C ASN A 68 6.04 5.82 -4.82
N PHE A 69 5.71 7.09 -4.60
CA PHE A 69 5.70 8.11 -5.65
C PHE A 69 6.63 9.27 -5.36
N LEU A 70 7.26 9.81 -6.41
CA LEU A 70 7.95 11.08 -6.35
C LEU A 70 7.23 12.10 -7.24
N LEU A 71 6.64 13.15 -6.64
CA LEU A 71 5.81 14.12 -7.33
C LEU A 71 6.31 15.57 -7.15
N CYS A 72 6.02 16.41 -8.13
CA CYS A 72 6.13 17.87 -7.99
C CYS A 72 4.92 18.42 -7.23
N LYS A 73 5.02 19.64 -6.67
CA LYS A 73 3.94 20.28 -5.88
C LYS A 73 2.56 20.22 -6.58
N PRO A 74 2.40 20.63 -7.85
CA PRO A 74 1.10 20.56 -8.52
C PRO A 74 0.56 19.12 -8.65
N CYS A 75 1.44 18.15 -8.91
CA CYS A 75 1.04 16.76 -9.05
C CYS A 75 0.61 16.14 -7.72
N ARG A 76 1.31 16.51 -6.62
CA ARG A 76 0.93 16.16 -5.25
C ARG A 76 -0.45 16.73 -4.91
N ASP A 77 -0.70 18.00 -5.20
CA ASP A 77 -1.97 18.64 -4.85
C ASP A 77 -3.16 17.98 -5.57
N ILE A 78 -2.98 17.60 -6.84
CA ILE A 78 -4.00 16.83 -7.57
C ILE A 78 -4.14 15.40 -7.01
N PHE A 79 -3.04 14.76 -6.61
CA PHE A 79 -3.06 13.43 -6.02
C PHE A 79 -3.85 13.44 -4.71
N LEU A 80 -3.55 14.36 -3.81
CA LEU A 80 -4.28 14.54 -2.55
C LEU A 80 -5.75 14.83 -2.82
N LYS A 81 -6.08 15.76 -3.73
CA LYS A 81 -7.48 16.08 -4.04
C LYS A 81 -8.30 14.86 -4.49
N LYS A 82 -7.69 13.95 -5.28
CA LYS A 82 -8.35 12.72 -5.72
C LYS A 82 -8.57 11.71 -4.61
N ILE A 83 -7.71 11.71 -3.58
CA ILE A 83 -7.83 10.79 -2.44
C ILE A 83 -8.73 11.37 -1.35
N THR A 84 -8.76 12.69 -1.20
CA THR A 84 -9.57 13.38 -0.17
C THR A 84 -11.09 13.29 -0.38
N ASP A 85 -11.56 12.70 -1.48
CA ASP A 85 -12.96 12.27 -1.57
C ASP A 85 -13.27 11.14 -0.55
N LEU A 86 -12.23 10.51 0.02
CA LEU A 86 -12.27 9.67 1.21
C LEU A 86 -12.05 10.54 2.46
N GLN A 87 -12.73 10.23 3.56
CA GLN A 87 -12.48 10.87 4.86
C GLN A 87 -11.13 10.44 5.41
N ILE A 88 -10.05 11.11 4.98
CA ILE A 88 -8.70 10.86 5.50
C ILE A 88 -8.65 11.36 6.95
N LYS A 89 -8.85 10.44 7.90
CA LYS A 89 -8.35 10.65 9.26
C LYS A 89 -6.83 10.49 9.16
N GLN A 90 -6.07 11.48 9.65
CA GLN A 90 -4.65 11.25 9.90
C GLN A 90 -4.57 10.08 10.88
N ILE A 91 -4.23 8.89 10.38
CA ILE A 91 -3.74 7.82 11.23
C ILE A 91 -2.31 8.28 11.53
N ILE A 92 -2.17 9.03 12.63
CA ILE A 92 -0.88 9.10 13.29
C ILE A 92 -0.68 7.66 13.74
N GLU A 93 0.31 6.97 13.17
CA GLU A 93 0.78 5.71 13.74
C GLU A 93 1.26 6.05 15.15
N ASP A 94 0.37 5.86 16.12
CA ASP A 94 0.70 5.90 17.52
C ASP A 94 1.72 4.79 17.80
N GLU A 95 2.71 5.19 18.58
CA GLU A 95 3.83 4.41 19.09
C GLU A 95 3.37 3.11 19.75
N ASP A 96 3.36 1.96 19.05
CA ASP A 96 3.24 0.64 19.73
C ASP A 96 3.86 -0.49 18.88
N LEU A 97 5.11 -0.31 18.45
CA LEU A 97 6.00 -1.43 18.13
C LEU A 97 6.83 -1.78 19.38
N THR A 98 6.18 -2.29 20.41
CA THR A 98 6.83 -3.05 21.48
C THR A 98 6.56 -4.53 21.29
N TRP A 99 7.35 -5.17 20.41
CA TRP A 99 7.57 -6.61 20.52
C TRP A 99 8.70 -6.83 21.54
N GLN A 100 8.32 -7.14 22.78
CA GLN A 100 9.20 -7.77 23.78
C GLN A 100 9.10 -9.29 23.67
#